data_AF-A0A519SZI3-F1
#
_entry.id   AF-A0A519SZI3-F1
#
_cell.length_a   1.000
_cell.length_b   1.000
_cell.length_c   1.000
_cell.angle_alpha   90.00
_cell.angle_beta   90.00
_cell.angle_gamma   90.00
#
_symmetry.space_group_name_H-M   'P 1'
#
loop_
_entity.id
_entity.type
_entity.pdbx_description
1 polymer ?
#
loop_
_entity_poly.entity_id
_entity_poly.type
_entity_poly.pdbx_seq_one_letter_code
_entity_poly.pdbx_strand_id
1 'polypeptide(L)'
;MCWAFWVRACIGNGLKLPVCGPAGSTVHLNPAPCGPFIALSLSRFCVKLFTCTHCGQVLYFENSQCEKCHFPLGFEATQLQLRPLVAEPDGHSYRIYNEPASCAYTYCQNHDHQACNWLVPTDSATPFCLACDLNRTIPDLSQPGFLQRWQDIEAAKHRLVYSLLCLHLPVVSKRVYPDEGLQFDFKADESPEQRIMTGHDNGLITINIAEADAIEREQARQAMHELYRTLLGHFRHEVGHYYWDRLIDKSPNLDEFREIFGDDRQDYGEALKKHYAQGAPPDWQQHFISAYATSHPWEDWAETWANYLHIIDTLQTGHAYG
;
A
#
# COMPACT_ATOMS: atom_id res chain seq x y z
N MET A 1 -2.32 -21.60 -11.21
CA MET A 1 -2.17 -22.10 -9.82
C MET A 1 -0.72 -22.10 -9.30
N CYS A 2 0.34 -21.89 -10.12
CA CYS A 2 1.73 -21.83 -9.64
C CYS A 2 2.22 -20.46 -9.11
N TRP A 3 1.69 -19.31 -9.57
CA TRP A 3 2.27 -18.00 -9.25
C TRP A 3 2.07 -17.54 -7.78
N ALA A 4 0.93 -17.85 -7.17
CA ALA A 4 0.68 -17.57 -5.75
C ALA A 4 1.57 -18.41 -4.80
N PHE A 5 2.05 -19.57 -5.26
CA PHE A 5 3.08 -20.35 -4.55
C PHE A 5 4.46 -19.73 -4.73
N TRP A 6 4.72 -19.11 -5.88
CA TRP A 6 6.00 -18.52 -6.22
C TRP A 6 6.31 -17.24 -5.42
N VAL A 7 5.35 -16.31 -5.32
CA VAL A 7 5.46 -15.12 -4.44
C VAL A 7 5.60 -15.55 -2.97
N ARG A 8 4.84 -16.57 -2.53
CA ARG A 8 4.99 -17.17 -1.19
C ARG A 8 6.36 -17.80 -0.94
N ALA A 9 6.93 -18.48 -1.94
CA ALA A 9 8.23 -19.14 -1.84
C ALA A 9 9.38 -18.13 -1.77
N CYS A 10 9.27 -17.00 -2.49
CA CYS A 10 10.24 -15.92 -2.43
C CYS A 10 10.21 -15.18 -1.08
N ILE A 11 9.02 -14.96 -0.51
CA ILE A 11 8.82 -14.30 0.80
C ILE A 11 9.17 -15.24 1.98
N GLY A 12 9.10 -16.56 1.78
CA GLY A 12 9.28 -17.59 2.81
C GLY A 12 10.66 -17.65 3.46
N ASN A 13 11.68 -17.00 2.88
CA ASN A 13 13.03 -16.92 3.45
C ASN A 13 13.21 -15.69 4.35
N GLY A 14 12.36 -15.59 5.38
CA GLY A 14 12.67 -15.00 6.69
C GLY A 14 13.17 -13.55 6.75
N LEU A 15 12.28 -12.57 6.57
CA LEU A 15 12.49 -11.24 7.12
C LEU A 15 12.19 -11.24 8.63
N LYS A 16 13.21 -10.98 9.45
CA LYS A 16 13.05 -10.77 10.90
C LYS A 16 12.61 -9.32 11.14
N LEU A 17 11.36 -9.13 11.56
CA LEU A 17 10.90 -7.85 12.10
C LEU A 17 11.52 -7.63 13.50
N PRO A 18 11.96 -6.41 13.83
CA PRO A 18 12.44 -6.10 15.17
C PRO A 18 11.27 -6.17 16.17
N VAL A 19 11.43 -6.99 17.20
CA VAL A 19 10.55 -7.03 18.37
C VAL A 19 11.05 -5.99 19.37
N CYS A 20 10.14 -5.23 19.97
CA CYS A 20 10.45 -4.27 21.04
C CYS A 20 11.30 -4.90 22.14
N GLY A 21 12.51 -4.39 22.31
CA GLY A 21 13.39 -4.68 23.44
C GLY A 21 14.11 -3.40 23.83
N PRO A 22 14.29 -3.09 25.13
CA PRO A 22 14.98 -1.88 25.54
C PRO A 22 16.47 -1.96 25.20
N ALA A 23 17.00 -0.86 24.65
CA ALA A 23 18.42 -0.72 24.37
C ALA A 23 19.22 -0.48 25.67
N GLY A 24 20.27 -1.28 25.86
CA GLY A 24 21.39 -0.95 26.74
C GLY A 24 21.28 -1.39 28.20
N SER A 25 21.65 -2.65 28.48
CA SER A 25 22.35 -3.02 29.72
C SER A 25 22.92 -4.43 29.60
N THR A 26 24.24 -4.55 29.81
CA THR A 26 24.93 -5.84 29.94
C THR A 26 24.58 -6.48 31.28
N VAL A 27 23.55 -7.33 31.30
CA VAL A 27 23.25 -8.20 32.44
C VAL A 27 22.92 -9.60 31.92
N HIS A 28 23.69 -10.59 32.39
CA HIS A 28 23.41 -12.01 32.19
C HIS A 28 22.01 -12.35 32.71
N LEU A 29 21.10 -12.80 31.84
CA LEU A 29 19.77 -13.26 32.23
C LEU A 29 19.57 -14.71 31.77
N ASN A 30 19.37 -15.58 32.77
CA ASN A 30 18.73 -16.88 32.63
C ASN A 30 17.32 -16.71 32.03
N PRO A 31 16.83 -17.65 31.20
CA PRO A 31 15.55 -17.53 30.53
C PRO A 31 14.41 -17.92 31.47
N ALA A 32 13.42 -17.05 31.61
CA ALA A 32 12.07 -17.43 32.03
C ALA A 32 11.04 -16.71 31.14
N PRO A 33 9.89 -17.34 30.87
CA PRO A 33 9.28 -17.33 29.55
C PRO A 33 8.14 -16.31 29.46
N CYS A 34 8.21 -15.43 28.47
CA CYS A 34 7.04 -14.69 28.00
C CYS A 34 6.59 -15.32 26.67
N GLY A 35 5.58 -16.20 26.75
CA GLY A 35 4.56 -16.47 25.73
C GLY A 35 4.99 -17.07 24.38
N PRO A 36 4.18 -17.94 23.77
CA PRO A 36 4.58 -18.71 22.59
C PRO A 36 4.75 -17.81 21.37
N PHE A 37 5.76 -18.11 20.54
CA PHE A 37 5.77 -17.76 19.13
C PHE A 37 4.42 -18.17 18.55
N ILE A 38 3.59 -17.19 18.17
CA ILE A 38 2.38 -17.48 17.41
C ILE A 38 2.88 -17.96 16.04
N ALA A 39 2.80 -19.26 15.81
CA ALA A 39 2.67 -19.78 14.45
C ALA A 39 1.44 -19.08 13.84
N LEU A 40 1.67 -18.01 13.08
CA LEU A 40 0.63 -17.30 12.36
C LEU A 40 0.04 -18.28 11.35
N SER A 41 -1.13 -18.81 11.69
CA SER A 41 -1.94 -19.63 10.81
C SER A 41 -2.08 -18.91 9.46
N LEU A 42 -1.66 -19.60 8.39
CA LEU A 42 -1.67 -19.17 6.99
C LEU A 42 -3.10 -19.05 6.39
N SER A 43 -4.10 -18.77 7.22
CA SER A 43 -5.53 -18.77 6.88
C SER A 43 -6.23 -17.45 7.22
N ARG A 44 -5.54 -16.30 7.14
CA ARG A 44 -6.19 -14.99 7.23
C ARG A 44 -6.33 -14.37 5.84
N PHE A 45 -7.58 -14.32 5.39
CA PHE A 45 -8.02 -13.57 4.20
C PHE A 45 -7.66 -12.07 4.35
N CYS A 46 -7.22 -11.45 3.26
CA CYS A 46 -6.52 -10.17 3.17
C CYS A 46 -7.44 -8.96 2.80
N VAL A 47 -8.74 -8.99 3.03
CA VAL A 47 -9.61 -7.80 3.13
C VAL A 47 -10.78 -8.28 3.97
N LYS A 48 -10.94 -7.71 5.15
CA LYS A 48 -12.03 -8.07 6.08
C LYS A 48 -13.01 -6.92 6.13
N LEU A 49 -14.30 -7.24 6.11
CA LEU A 49 -15.27 -6.35 6.73
C LEU A 49 -14.87 -6.19 8.19
N PHE A 50 -14.54 -4.97 8.58
CA PHE A 50 -14.26 -4.68 9.97
C PHE A 50 -15.59 -4.71 10.73
N THR A 51 -15.53 -5.08 11.99
CA THR A 51 -16.69 -5.08 12.87
C THR A 51 -16.32 -4.38 14.14
N CYS A 52 -17.14 -3.43 14.58
CA CYS A 52 -16.94 -2.73 15.83
C CYS A 52 -17.00 -3.75 16.98
N THR A 53 -15.88 -3.96 17.67
CA THR A 53 -15.79 -4.92 18.78
C THR A 53 -16.61 -4.52 20.01
N HIS A 54 -17.16 -3.31 20.04
CA HIS A 54 -18.10 -2.83 21.07
C HIS A 54 -19.57 -3.20 20.74
N CYS A 55 -20.06 -2.92 19.53
CA CYS A 55 -21.50 -2.99 19.23
C CYS A 55 -21.90 -3.91 18.05
N GLY A 56 -20.91 -4.53 17.38
CA GLY A 56 -21.12 -5.44 16.26
C GLY A 56 -21.45 -4.79 14.91
N GLN A 57 -21.43 -3.46 14.79
CA GLN A 57 -21.67 -2.79 13.50
C GLN A 57 -20.53 -3.10 12.51
N VAL A 58 -20.89 -3.36 11.25
CA VAL A 58 -19.94 -3.42 10.13
C VAL A 58 -19.33 -2.04 9.89
N LEU A 59 -18.01 -2.00 9.78
CA LEU A 59 -17.22 -0.80 9.58
C LEU A 59 -16.50 -0.85 8.25
N TYR A 60 -16.42 0.31 7.61
CA TYR A 60 -15.59 0.55 6.43
C TYR A 60 -14.20 1.03 6.85
N PHE A 61 -13.21 0.75 6.02
CA PHE A 61 -11.80 0.99 6.34
C PHE A 61 -11.51 2.47 6.69
N GLU A 62 -12.24 3.40 6.07
CA GLU A 62 -12.09 4.85 6.25
C GLU A 62 -12.86 5.40 7.46
N ASN A 63 -13.67 4.59 8.15
CA ASN A 63 -14.42 5.10 9.29
C ASN A 63 -13.48 5.52 10.43
N SER A 64 -13.69 6.72 10.97
CA SER A 64 -13.04 7.25 12.18
C SER A 64 -13.96 7.24 13.41
N GLN A 65 -15.23 6.88 13.23
CA GLN A 65 -16.22 6.75 14.29
C GLN A 65 -17.22 5.64 13.95
N CYS A 66 -17.66 4.89 14.94
CA CYS A 66 -18.74 3.91 14.77
C CYS A 66 -20.10 4.61 14.77
N GLU A 67 -20.91 4.44 13.73
CA GLU A 67 -22.17 5.18 13.59
C GLU A 67 -23.26 4.72 14.58
N LYS A 68 -23.18 3.50 15.12
CA LYS A 68 -24.15 2.93 16.07
C LYS A 68 -23.83 3.23 17.53
N CYS A 69 -22.56 3.17 17.93
CA CYS A 69 -22.17 3.40 19.33
C CYS A 69 -21.32 4.66 19.55
N HIS A 70 -21.00 5.39 18.49
CA HIS A 70 -20.27 6.66 18.50
C HIS A 70 -18.85 6.61 19.08
N PHE A 71 -18.33 5.42 19.37
CA PHE A 71 -16.93 5.28 19.77
C PHE A 71 -16.02 5.76 18.63
N PRO A 72 -14.96 6.53 18.95
CA PRO A 72 -13.90 6.81 18.00
C PRO A 72 -13.24 5.50 17.56
N LEU A 73 -12.80 5.45 16.30
CA LEU A 73 -12.19 4.29 15.67
C LEU A 73 -10.80 4.64 15.18
N GLY A 74 -9.84 3.74 15.43
CA GLY A 74 -8.49 3.84 14.89
C GLY A 74 -8.02 2.53 14.28
N PHE A 75 -7.33 2.60 13.15
CA PHE A 75 -6.73 1.43 12.52
C PHE A 75 -5.41 1.07 13.21
N GLU A 76 -5.37 -0.10 13.84
CA GLU A 76 -4.19 -0.65 14.51
C GLU A 76 -3.45 -1.59 13.54
N ALA A 77 -2.22 -1.24 13.21
CA ALA A 77 -1.47 -1.84 12.12
C ALA A 77 -0.86 -3.21 12.45
N THR A 78 -0.64 -3.55 13.73
CA THR A 78 -0.05 -4.83 14.15
C THR A 78 -1.02 -5.99 13.92
N GLN A 79 -2.29 -5.79 14.30
CA GLN A 79 -3.35 -6.78 14.16
C GLN A 79 -4.16 -6.61 12.87
N LEU A 80 -3.94 -5.51 12.15
CA LEU A 80 -4.64 -5.10 10.95
C LEU A 80 -6.15 -5.01 11.18
N GLN A 81 -6.54 -4.23 12.19
CA GLN A 81 -7.93 -4.08 12.63
C GLN A 81 -8.31 -2.63 12.87
N LEU A 82 -9.53 -2.26 12.49
CA LEU A 82 -10.18 -1.02 12.92
C LEU A 82 -10.82 -1.24 14.30
N ARG A 83 -10.34 -0.52 15.31
CA ARG A 83 -10.66 -0.76 16.73
C ARG A 83 -11.39 0.43 17.37
N PRO A 84 -12.43 0.20 18.18
CA PRO A 84 -13.00 1.24 19.02
C PRO A 84 -12.03 1.66 20.13
N LEU A 85 -11.99 2.95 20.41
CA LEU A 85 -11.03 3.57 21.31
C LEU A 85 -11.69 4.22 22.52
N VAL A 86 -10.95 4.27 23.63
CA VAL A 86 -11.30 5.01 24.84
C VAL A 86 -10.21 6.06 25.06
N ALA A 87 -10.59 7.32 25.28
CA ALA A 87 -9.65 8.38 25.58
C ALA A 87 -9.03 8.17 26.98
N GLU A 88 -7.73 8.40 27.09
CA GLU A 88 -7.02 8.40 28.35
C GLU A 88 -7.24 9.74 29.10
N PRO A 89 -6.98 9.80 30.42
CA PRO A 89 -7.17 11.03 31.22
C PRO A 89 -6.35 12.24 30.77
N ASP A 90 -5.31 12.03 29.96
CA ASP A 90 -4.45 13.08 29.43
C ASP A 90 -5.07 13.88 28.26
N GLY A 91 -6.23 13.43 27.75
CA GLY A 91 -7.01 14.08 26.70
C GLY A 91 -6.42 14.01 25.29
N HIS A 92 -5.29 13.33 25.08
CA HIS A 92 -4.61 13.26 23.78
C HIS A 92 -4.22 11.85 23.36
N SER A 93 -4.15 10.90 24.29
CA SER A 93 -3.91 9.49 24.00
C SER A 93 -5.16 8.64 24.17
N TYR A 94 -5.12 7.46 23.57
CA TYR A 94 -6.22 6.51 23.51
C TYR A 94 -5.73 5.10 23.83
N ARG A 95 -6.62 4.27 24.37
CA ARG A 95 -6.46 2.82 24.43
C ARG A 95 -7.52 2.13 23.62
N ILE A 96 -7.23 0.89 23.22
CA ILE A 96 -8.21 0.02 22.59
C ILE A 96 -9.28 -0.35 23.63
N TYR A 97 -10.56 -0.19 23.25
CA TYR A 97 -11.70 -0.55 24.10
C TYR A 97 -11.61 -2.01 24.54
N ASN A 98 -11.82 -2.23 25.84
CA ASN A 98 -11.77 -3.53 26.51
C ASN A 98 -10.40 -4.24 26.43
N GLU A 99 -9.32 -3.49 26.17
CA GLU A 99 -7.94 -3.98 26.19
C GLU A 99 -7.03 -3.03 26.99
N PRO A 100 -7.20 -2.95 28.33
CA PRO A 100 -6.42 -2.00 29.16
C PRO A 100 -4.91 -2.28 29.13
N ALA A 101 -4.50 -3.51 28.81
CA ALA A 101 -3.10 -3.90 28.65
C ALA A 101 -2.49 -3.54 27.28
N SER A 102 -3.27 -3.02 26.33
CA SER A 102 -2.73 -2.48 25.08
C SER A 102 -1.80 -1.29 25.35
N CYS A 103 -0.88 -0.98 24.43
CA CYS A 103 -0.15 0.28 24.52
C CYS A 103 -1.10 1.48 24.34
N ALA A 104 -0.67 2.65 24.82
CA ALA A 104 -1.38 3.89 24.52
C ALA A 104 -1.01 4.35 23.10
N TYR A 105 -2.01 4.85 22.38
CA TYR A 105 -1.89 5.32 21.01
C TYR A 105 -2.29 6.79 20.90
N THR A 106 -1.77 7.47 19.89
CA THR A 106 -2.35 8.68 19.33
C THR A 106 -2.84 8.39 17.92
N TYR A 107 -3.66 9.27 17.35
CA TYR A 107 -3.85 9.26 15.90
C TYR A 107 -2.57 9.69 15.19
N CYS A 108 -2.38 9.18 13.97
CA CYS A 108 -1.42 9.71 13.03
C CYS A 108 -1.63 11.22 12.87
N GLN A 109 -0.54 12.00 12.76
CA GLN A 109 -0.63 13.45 12.58
C GLN A 109 -1.51 13.87 11.39
N ASN A 110 -1.53 13.09 10.31
CA ASN A 110 -2.39 13.37 9.14
C ASN A 110 -3.90 13.20 9.41
N HIS A 111 -4.29 12.71 10.59
CA HIS A 111 -5.68 12.70 11.06
C HIS A 111 -6.25 14.11 11.23
N ASP A 112 -5.41 15.11 11.58
CA ASP A 112 -5.82 16.51 11.70
C ASP A 112 -6.36 17.07 10.37
N HIS A 113 -5.90 16.49 9.27
CA HIS A 113 -6.34 16.80 7.92
C HIS A 113 -7.41 15.84 7.40
N GLN A 114 -7.96 14.96 8.24
CA GLN A 114 -8.92 13.91 7.85
C GLN A 114 -8.40 12.97 6.74
N ALA A 115 -7.07 12.89 6.55
CA ALA A 115 -6.45 12.08 5.51
C ALA A 115 -6.05 10.68 6.03
N CYS A 116 -6.16 10.43 7.33
CA CYS A 116 -5.74 9.18 7.98
C CYS A 116 -6.60 8.88 9.21
N ASN A 117 -6.88 7.59 9.46
CA ASN A 117 -7.49 7.09 10.70
C ASN A 117 -6.60 6.06 11.42
N TRP A 118 -5.32 5.96 11.06
CA TRP A 118 -4.40 4.98 11.63
C TRP A 118 -3.83 5.46 12.97
N LEU A 119 -3.54 4.50 13.83
CA LEU A 119 -2.96 4.71 15.13
C LEU A 119 -1.44 4.69 15.09
N VAL A 120 -0.83 5.43 16.00
CA VAL A 120 0.61 5.49 16.24
C VAL A 120 0.83 5.24 17.73
N PRO A 121 1.70 4.28 18.13
CA PRO A 121 2.07 4.10 19.52
C PRO A 121 2.65 5.39 20.11
N THR A 122 2.27 5.73 21.34
CA THR A 122 2.73 6.96 22.03
C THR A 122 4.24 7.03 22.22
N ASP A 123 4.95 5.90 22.19
CA ASP A 123 6.41 5.79 22.27
C ASP A 123 7.11 5.77 20.89
N SER A 124 6.36 5.94 19.81
CA SER A 124 6.90 6.03 18.45
C SER A 124 7.83 7.24 18.29
N ALA A 125 8.94 7.05 17.55
CA ALA A 125 9.87 8.13 17.22
C ALA A 125 9.32 9.11 16.16
N THR A 126 8.21 8.76 15.51
CA THR A 126 7.55 9.56 14.48
C THR A 126 6.06 9.70 14.80
N PRO A 127 5.45 10.87 14.55
CA PRO A 127 4.00 11.06 14.74
C PRO A 127 3.16 10.51 13.57
N PHE A 128 3.80 9.92 12.54
CA PHE A 128 3.14 9.37 11.38
C PHE A 128 2.94 7.86 11.50
N CYS A 129 1.80 7.35 11.03
CA CYS A 129 1.59 5.91 10.92
C CYS A 129 2.47 5.29 9.83
N LEU A 130 2.56 3.96 9.82
CA LEU A 130 3.38 3.21 8.86
C LEU A 130 3.11 3.61 7.39
N ALA A 131 1.88 3.93 7.02
CA ALA A 131 1.52 4.33 5.66
C ALA A 131 1.85 5.80 5.36
N CYS A 132 1.63 6.71 6.32
CA CYS A 132 1.92 8.14 6.14
C CYS A 132 3.43 8.44 6.24
N ASP A 133 4.21 7.65 6.98
CA ASP A 133 5.67 7.82 7.08
C ASP A 133 6.40 7.51 5.76
N LEU A 134 5.75 6.82 4.82
CA LEU A 134 6.25 6.62 3.46
C LEU A 134 6.21 7.90 2.62
N ASN A 135 5.50 8.95 3.06
CA ASN A 135 5.47 10.21 2.32
C ASN A 135 6.80 10.95 2.49
N ARG A 136 7.46 11.17 1.36
CA ARG A 136 8.56 12.11 1.26
C ARG A 136 8.04 13.53 1.02
N THR A 137 7.07 13.68 0.12
CA THR A 137 6.46 14.97 -0.24
C THR A 137 4.94 14.86 -0.29
N ILE A 138 4.25 15.85 0.27
CA ILE A 138 2.81 16.08 0.11
C ILE A 138 2.61 17.46 -0.56
N PRO A 139 1.47 17.71 -1.23
CA PRO A 139 1.21 19.01 -1.85
C PRO A 139 1.02 20.10 -0.79
N ASP A 140 1.13 21.36 -1.23
CA ASP A 140 0.76 22.52 -0.40
C ASP A 140 -0.75 22.54 -0.16
N LEU A 141 -1.15 22.15 1.05
CA LEU A 141 -2.55 22.02 1.44
C LEU A 141 -3.27 23.37 1.60
N SER A 142 -2.54 24.49 1.56
CA SER A 142 -3.16 25.82 1.53
C SER A 142 -3.79 26.14 0.18
N GLN A 143 -3.42 25.42 -0.87
CA GLN A 143 -3.96 25.61 -2.21
C GLN A 143 -5.38 25.04 -2.35
N PRO A 144 -6.31 25.76 -3.00
CA PRO A 144 -7.68 25.30 -3.17
C PRO A 144 -7.77 23.92 -3.82
N GLY A 145 -8.50 23.01 -3.20
CA GLY A 145 -8.75 21.65 -3.71
C GLY A 145 -7.61 20.64 -3.49
N PHE A 146 -6.39 21.07 -3.15
CA PHE A 146 -5.25 20.16 -2.98
C PHE A 146 -5.45 19.24 -1.77
N LEU A 147 -6.06 19.74 -0.69
CA LEU A 147 -6.41 18.93 0.47
C LEU A 147 -7.30 17.74 0.08
N GLN A 148 -8.39 17.98 -0.66
CA GLN A 148 -9.30 16.92 -1.07
C GLN A 148 -8.60 15.90 -1.98
N ARG A 149 -7.84 16.38 -2.97
CA ARG A 149 -7.07 15.50 -3.88
C ARG A 149 -6.09 14.62 -3.11
N TRP A 150 -5.39 15.20 -2.14
CA TRP A 150 -4.46 14.46 -1.28
C TRP A 150 -5.18 13.48 -0.35
N GLN A 151 -6.32 13.82 0.24
CA GLN A 151 -7.13 12.88 1.03
C GLN A 151 -7.55 11.65 0.22
N ASP A 152 -7.99 11.83 -1.03
CA ASP A 152 -8.39 10.73 -1.91
C ASP A 152 -7.19 9.81 -2.25
N ILE A 153 -6.02 10.41 -2.48
CA ILE A 153 -4.76 9.70 -2.73
C ILE A 153 -4.31 8.93 -1.48
N GLU A 154 -4.36 9.56 -0.30
CA GLU A 154 -4.04 8.89 0.95
C GLU A 154 -5.00 7.73 1.21
N ALA A 155 -6.30 7.88 0.98
CA ALA A 155 -7.26 6.78 1.13
C ALA A 155 -6.91 5.59 0.21
N ALA A 156 -6.53 5.85 -1.04
CA ALA A 156 -6.06 4.81 -1.96
C ALA A 156 -4.75 4.17 -1.49
N LYS A 157 -3.76 4.97 -1.08
CA LYS A 157 -2.47 4.45 -0.56
C LYS A 157 -2.65 3.64 0.72
N HIS A 158 -3.51 4.05 1.65
CA HIS A 158 -3.79 3.29 2.88
C HIS A 158 -4.34 1.90 2.55
N ARG A 159 -5.24 1.79 1.56
CA ARG A 159 -5.75 0.48 1.09
C ARG A 159 -4.65 -0.37 0.48
N LEU A 160 -3.78 0.23 -0.34
CA LEU A 160 -2.61 -0.47 -0.87
C LEU A 160 -1.73 -1.02 0.26
N VAL A 161 -1.31 -0.16 1.19
CA VAL A 161 -0.44 -0.55 2.31
C VAL A 161 -1.08 -1.64 3.15
N TYR A 162 -2.39 -1.54 3.42
CA TYR A 162 -3.14 -2.60 4.08
C TYR A 162 -3.03 -3.95 3.36
N SER A 163 -3.27 -3.98 2.04
CA SER A 163 -3.15 -5.23 1.25
C SER A 163 -1.73 -5.78 1.29
N LEU A 164 -0.71 -4.93 1.20
CA LEU A 164 0.70 -5.34 1.30
C LEU A 164 1.02 -5.97 2.66
N LEU A 165 0.57 -5.35 3.76
CA LEU A 165 0.78 -5.88 5.12
C LEU A 165 0.04 -7.20 5.33
N CYS A 166 -1.19 -7.32 4.84
CA CYS A 166 -1.95 -8.56 4.89
C CYS A 166 -1.27 -9.70 4.11
N LEU A 167 -0.60 -9.38 2.99
CA LEU A 167 0.21 -10.33 2.23
C LEU A 167 1.60 -10.59 2.84
N HIS A 168 1.92 -9.95 3.96
CA HIS A 168 3.21 -10.01 4.64
C HIS A 168 4.37 -9.57 3.73
N LEU A 169 4.09 -8.63 2.82
CA LEU A 169 5.11 -8.01 1.99
C LEU A 169 5.85 -6.92 2.78
N PRO A 170 7.17 -6.74 2.56
CA PRO A 170 7.95 -5.71 3.25
C PRO A 170 7.52 -4.30 2.83
N VAL A 171 6.94 -3.57 3.78
CA VAL A 171 6.64 -2.14 3.65
C VAL A 171 7.56 -1.37 4.58
N VAL A 172 8.69 -0.88 4.04
CA VAL A 172 9.67 -0.13 4.84
C VAL A 172 10.05 1.16 4.14
N SER A 173 10.09 2.26 4.90
CA SER A 173 10.44 3.58 4.37
C SER A 173 11.89 3.65 3.93
N LYS A 174 12.18 4.41 2.86
CA LYS A 174 13.57 4.75 2.48
C LYS A 174 14.29 5.56 3.57
N ARG A 175 13.59 6.14 4.54
CA ARG A 175 14.22 6.75 5.73
C ARG A 175 14.99 5.73 6.58
N VAL A 176 14.53 4.47 6.56
CA VAL A 176 15.13 3.35 7.30
C VAL A 176 16.09 2.56 6.40
N TYR A 177 15.67 2.25 5.17
CA TYR A 177 16.51 1.58 4.17
C TYR A 177 16.62 2.44 2.90
N PRO A 178 17.62 3.33 2.80
CA PRO A 178 17.75 4.29 1.70
C PRO A 178 17.73 3.67 0.31
N ASP A 179 18.39 2.52 0.13
CA ASP A 179 18.50 1.89 -1.18
C ASP A 179 17.30 1.03 -1.51
N GLU A 180 16.74 0.32 -0.53
CA GLU A 180 15.75 -0.74 -0.76
C GLU A 180 14.31 -0.38 -0.40
N GLY A 181 14.10 0.69 0.38
CA GLY A 181 12.79 1.07 0.88
C GLY A 181 11.86 1.69 -0.18
N LEU A 182 10.63 1.95 0.26
CA LEU A 182 9.56 2.57 -0.50
C LEU A 182 9.28 4.00 0.01
N GLN A 183 9.03 4.94 -0.91
CA GLN A 183 8.57 6.29 -0.61
C GLN A 183 7.58 6.80 -1.66
N PHE A 184 6.80 7.81 -1.27
CA PHE A 184 5.84 8.48 -2.14
C PHE A 184 6.08 9.98 -2.20
N ASP A 185 6.03 10.53 -3.42
CA ASP A 185 5.96 11.96 -3.70
C ASP A 185 4.59 12.29 -4.30
N PHE A 186 3.79 13.09 -3.60
CA PHE A 186 2.53 13.63 -4.12
C PHE A 186 2.73 15.08 -4.53
N LYS A 187 2.68 15.34 -5.83
CA LYS A 187 3.03 16.64 -6.41
C LYS A 187 1.91 17.17 -7.28
N ALA A 188 1.81 18.50 -7.34
CA ALA A 188 0.96 19.19 -8.29
C ALA A 188 1.80 19.66 -9.47
N ASP A 189 1.15 19.86 -10.62
CA ASP A 189 1.76 20.53 -11.76
C ASP A 189 2.17 21.96 -11.40
N GLU A 190 3.37 22.36 -11.80
CA GLU A 190 3.85 23.75 -11.62
C GLU A 190 3.22 24.69 -12.67
N SER A 191 2.99 24.17 -13.89
CA SER A 191 2.25 24.83 -14.96
C SER A 191 1.66 23.81 -15.93
N PRO A 192 0.73 24.19 -16.82
CA PRO A 192 0.20 23.30 -17.86
C PRO A 192 1.27 22.69 -18.78
N GLU A 193 2.41 23.37 -18.96
CA GLU A 193 3.56 22.94 -19.76
C GLU A 193 4.57 22.11 -18.95
N GLN A 194 4.55 22.22 -17.62
CA GLN A 194 5.45 21.53 -16.69
C GLN A 194 4.66 20.53 -15.86
N ARG A 195 4.14 19.51 -16.54
CA ARG A 195 3.39 18.44 -15.89
C ARG A 195 4.31 17.47 -15.16
N ILE A 196 3.91 17.09 -13.96
CA ILE A 196 4.55 16.02 -13.21
C ILE A 196 4.21 14.69 -13.90
N MET A 197 5.26 13.96 -14.26
CA MET A 197 5.13 12.59 -14.71
C MET A 197 4.96 11.67 -13.50
N THR A 198 3.87 10.93 -13.48
CA THR A 198 3.65 9.85 -12.53
C THR A 198 4.48 8.63 -12.93
N GLY A 199 4.99 7.91 -11.94
CA GLY A 199 5.72 6.67 -12.16
C GLY A 199 6.58 6.25 -10.97
N HIS A 200 7.35 5.19 -11.20
CA HIS A 200 8.25 4.59 -10.24
C HIS A 200 9.72 4.78 -10.65
N ASP A 201 10.56 5.17 -9.69
CA ASP A 201 12.01 5.24 -9.83
C ASP A 201 12.69 4.74 -8.54
N ASN A 202 13.27 3.54 -8.58
CA ASN A 202 14.04 2.93 -7.48
C ASN A 202 13.37 3.04 -6.10
N GLY A 203 12.11 2.62 -6.01
CA GLY A 203 11.30 2.68 -4.79
C GLY A 203 10.77 4.06 -4.41
N LEU A 204 10.97 5.10 -5.23
CA LEU A 204 10.22 6.35 -5.15
C LEU A 204 9.07 6.30 -6.14
N ILE A 205 7.84 6.34 -5.65
CA ILE A 205 6.63 6.44 -6.48
C ILE A 205 6.18 7.90 -6.46
N THR A 206 6.16 8.54 -7.61
CA THR A 206 5.62 9.90 -7.75
C THR A 206 4.22 9.82 -8.32
N ILE A 207 3.22 10.39 -7.67
CA ILE A 207 1.85 10.53 -8.21
C ILE A 207 1.52 12.01 -8.35
N ASN A 208 1.02 12.40 -9.52
CA ASN A 208 0.44 13.71 -9.72
C ASN A 208 -0.93 13.80 -9.05
N ILE A 209 -1.15 14.82 -8.20
CA ILE A 209 -2.42 14.98 -7.50
C ILE A 209 -3.59 15.29 -8.44
N ALA A 210 -3.31 15.73 -9.67
CA ALA A 210 -4.24 15.82 -10.78
C ALA A 210 -5.04 14.52 -10.98
N GLU A 211 -4.41 13.36 -10.75
CA GLU A 211 -5.07 12.06 -10.92
C GLU A 211 -6.21 11.81 -9.93
N ALA A 212 -6.28 12.59 -8.84
CA ALA A 212 -7.41 12.51 -7.92
C ALA A 212 -8.67 13.20 -8.49
N ASP A 213 -8.54 14.07 -9.49
CA ASP A 213 -9.65 14.78 -10.11
C ASP A 213 -10.40 13.90 -11.12
N ALA A 214 -11.69 13.68 -10.90
CA ALA A 214 -12.50 12.82 -11.75
C ALA A 214 -12.65 13.35 -13.19
N ILE A 215 -12.65 14.67 -13.39
CA ILE A 215 -12.76 15.30 -14.70
C ILE A 215 -11.44 15.12 -15.44
N GLU A 216 -10.32 15.41 -14.78
CA GLU A 216 -8.98 15.24 -15.38
C GLU A 216 -8.70 13.77 -15.70
N ARG A 217 -9.11 12.83 -14.82
CA ARG A 217 -9.05 11.38 -15.11
C ARG A 217 -9.85 10.99 -16.36
N GLU A 218 -11.07 11.48 -16.50
CA GLU A 218 -11.92 11.16 -17.66
C GLU A 218 -11.36 11.78 -18.94
N GLN A 219 -10.83 13.00 -18.88
CA GLN A 219 -10.15 13.64 -20.00
C GLN A 219 -8.89 12.87 -20.42
N ALA A 220 -8.07 12.46 -19.45
CA ALA A 220 -6.89 11.64 -19.70
C ALA A 220 -7.24 10.28 -20.31
N ARG A 221 -8.33 9.64 -19.84
CA ARG A 221 -8.86 8.39 -20.41
C ARG A 221 -9.19 8.53 -21.90
N GLN A 222 -9.87 9.61 -22.27
CA GLN A 222 -10.24 9.87 -23.67
C GLN A 222 -9.03 10.15 -24.55
N ALA A 223 -8.01 10.83 -24.01
CA ALA A 223 -6.79 11.15 -24.75
C ALA A 223 -5.92 9.92 -25.04
N MET A 224 -5.75 9.03 -24.05
CA MET A 224 -4.82 7.89 -24.14
C MET A 224 -5.44 6.62 -24.75
N HIS A 225 -6.75 6.59 -25.04
CA HIS A 225 -7.46 5.40 -25.56
C HIS A 225 -7.27 4.12 -24.72
N GLU A 226 -6.88 4.28 -23.46
CA GLU A 226 -6.67 3.21 -22.48
C GLU A 226 -7.71 3.33 -21.35
N LEU A 227 -7.97 2.22 -20.65
CA LEU A 227 -8.75 2.23 -19.42
C LEU A 227 -7.95 2.94 -18.33
N TYR A 228 -8.14 4.25 -18.18
CA TYR A 228 -7.49 5.04 -17.14
C TYR A 228 -7.82 4.49 -15.76
N ARG A 229 -6.79 4.26 -14.95
CA ARG A 229 -6.87 3.48 -13.71
C ARG A 229 -7.45 4.31 -12.58
N THR A 230 -8.08 3.64 -11.62
CA THR A 230 -8.36 4.26 -10.31
C THR A 230 -7.03 4.58 -9.62
N LEU A 231 -7.01 5.52 -8.68
CA LEU A 231 -5.81 5.84 -7.88
C LEU A 231 -5.19 4.57 -7.26
N LEU A 232 -6.03 3.70 -6.70
CA LEU A 232 -5.58 2.43 -6.13
C LEU A 232 -5.01 1.48 -7.20
N GLY A 233 -5.63 1.43 -8.39
CA GLY A 233 -5.11 0.67 -9.52
C GLY A 233 -3.72 1.14 -9.95
N HIS A 234 -3.52 2.46 -10.03
CA HIS A 234 -2.24 3.05 -10.37
C HIS A 234 -1.18 2.75 -9.31
N PHE A 235 -1.51 2.97 -8.04
CA PHE A 235 -0.63 2.59 -6.93
C PHE A 235 -0.18 1.13 -6.98
N ARG A 236 -1.10 0.22 -7.28
CA ARG A 236 -0.78 -1.21 -7.39
C ARG A 236 0.20 -1.50 -8.52
N HIS A 237 0.09 -0.81 -9.65
CA HIS A 237 1.02 -0.95 -10.75
C HIS A 237 2.40 -0.41 -10.39
N GLU A 238 2.46 0.80 -9.84
CA GLU A 238 3.73 1.42 -9.45
C GLU A 238 4.47 0.62 -8.36
N VAL A 239 3.74 0.06 -7.37
CA VAL A 239 4.38 -0.86 -6.42
C VAL A 239 4.75 -2.19 -7.06
N GLY A 240 4.12 -2.58 -8.17
CA GLY A 240 4.49 -3.76 -8.95
C GLY A 240 5.92 -3.64 -9.46
N HIS A 241 6.31 -2.47 -9.99
CA HIS A 241 7.69 -2.17 -10.34
C HIS A 241 8.63 -2.21 -9.12
N TYR A 242 8.23 -1.61 -8.00
CA TYR A 242 9.02 -1.69 -6.76
C TYR A 242 9.26 -3.14 -6.33
N TYR A 243 8.25 -4.00 -6.36
CA TYR A 243 8.42 -5.41 -5.99
C TYR A 243 9.15 -6.22 -7.06
N TRP A 244 9.17 -5.79 -8.32
CA TRP A 244 10.08 -6.36 -9.31
C TRP A 244 11.54 -6.15 -8.87
N ASP A 245 11.91 -4.92 -8.50
CA ASP A 245 13.26 -4.60 -8.03
C ASP A 245 13.66 -5.34 -6.74
N ARG A 246 12.68 -5.80 -5.94
CA ARG A 246 12.92 -6.51 -4.67
C ARG A 246 12.93 -8.02 -4.81
N LEU A 247 12.12 -8.57 -5.71
CA LEU A 247 11.90 -10.02 -5.82
C LEU A 247 12.56 -10.64 -7.04
N ILE A 248 12.75 -9.85 -8.10
CA ILE A 248 13.17 -10.32 -9.43
C ILE A 248 14.55 -9.80 -9.78
N ASP A 249 14.79 -8.49 -9.66
CA ASP A 249 16.08 -7.92 -10.05
C ASP A 249 17.21 -8.60 -9.27
N LYS A 250 18.27 -8.97 -10.01
CA LYS A 250 19.47 -9.66 -9.50
C LYS A 250 19.19 -10.90 -8.66
N SER A 251 18.04 -11.55 -8.85
CA SER A 251 17.67 -12.77 -8.15
C SER A 251 17.71 -13.99 -9.09
N PRO A 252 17.75 -15.23 -8.56
CA PRO A 252 17.70 -16.45 -9.36
C PRO A 252 16.41 -16.59 -10.20
N ASN A 253 15.39 -15.80 -9.89
CA ASN A 253 14.08 -15.82 -10.53
C ASN A 253 14.03 -15.05 -11.85
N LEU A 254 15.08 -14.29 -12.19
CA LEU A 254 15.10 -13.45 -13.37
C LEU A 254 14.96 -14.25 -14.68
N ASP A 255 15.53 -15.45 -14.75
CA ASP A 255 15.40 -16.30 -15.94
C ASP A 255 13.96 -16.80 -16.12
N GLU A 256 13.29 -17.22 -15.03
CA GLU A 256 11.87 -17.60 -15.06
C GLU A 256 10.96 -16.41 -15.40
N PHE A 257 11.27 -15.21 -14.90
CA PHE A 257 10.61 -13.99 -15.33
C PHE A 257 10.70 -13.82 -16.84
N ARG A 258 11.89 -13.99 -17.44
CA ARG A 258 12.10 -13.82 -18.88
C ARG A 258 11.38 -14.87 -19.72
N GLU A 259 11.24 -16.09 -19.20
CA GLU A 259 10.45 -17.15 -19.85
C GLU A 259 8.96 -16.81 -19.90
N ILE A 260 8.43 -16.13 -18.88
CA ILE A 260 7.00 -15.81 -18.75
C ILE A 260 6.65 -14.48 -19.41
N PHE A 261 7.35 -13.40 -19.06
CA PHE A 261 7.02 -12.03 -19.44
C PHE A 261 7.82 -11.52 -20.65
N GLY A 262 8.99 -12.14 -20.91
CA GLY A 262 9.90 -11.74 -21.98
C GLY A 262 11.13 -10.98 -21.49
N ASP A 263 11.95 -10.53 -22.45
CA ASP A 263 13.26 -9.94 -22.16
C ASP A 263 13.15 -8.50 -21.64
N ASP A 264 13.37 -8.30 -20.34
CA ASP A 264 13.41 -7.00 -19.66
C ASP A 264 14.52 -6.05 -20.15
N ARG A 265 15.53 -6.57 -20.87
CA ARG A 265 16.66 -5.77 -21.36
C ARG A 265 16.34 -4.98 -22.63
N GLN A 266 15.13 -5.12 -23.16
CA GLN A 266 14.66 -4.30 -24.26
C GLN A 266 14.74 -2.83 -23.87
N ASP A 267 15.06 -1.95 -24.83
CA ASP A 267 15.08 -0.52 -24.54
C ASP A 267 13.64 -0.06 -24.25
N TYR A 268 13.41 0.33 -23.00
CA TYR A 268 12.10 0.72 -22.50
C TYR A 268 11.49 1.86 -23.32
N GLY A 269 12.29 2.89 -23.65
CA GLY A 269 11.82 4.05 -24.39
C GLY A 269 11.43 3.72 -25.83
N GLU A 270 12.22 2.92 -26.52
CA GLU A 270 11.91 2.46 -27.88
C GLU A 270 10.71 1.50 -27.91
N ALA A 271 10.58 0.64 -26.89
CA ALA A 271 9.44 -0.27 -26.75
C ALA A 271 8.12 0.50 -26.58
N LEU A 272 8.09 1.51 -25.70
CA LEU A 272 6.92 2.39 -25.55
C LEU A 272 6.61 3.19 -26.82
N LYS A 273 7.61 3.77 -27.49
CA LYS A 273 7.40 4.49 -28.76
C LYS A 273 6.77 3.58 -29.80
N LYS A 274 7.26 2.34 -29.91
CA LYS A 274 6.69 1.35 -30.83
C LYS A 274 5.24 1.02 -30.46
N HIS A 275 4.95 0.81 -29.18
CA HIS A 275 3.60 0.54 -28.70
C HIS A 275 2.63 1.67 -29.05
N TYR A 276 2.98 2.93 -28.77
CA TYR A 276 2.11 4.06 -29.11
C TYR A 276 1.96 4.29 -30.62
N ALA A 277 2.97 3.94 -31.41
CA ALA A 277 2.91 4.08 -32.87
C ALA A 277 2.10 2.97 -33.56
N GLN A 278 2.12 1.74 -33.01
CA GLN A 278 1.59 0.54 -33.68
C GLN A 278 0.37 -0.06 -32.97
N GLY A 279 0.16 0.28 -31.70
CA GLY A 279 -0.84 -0.33 -30.83
C GLY A 279 -0.45 -1.75 -30.37
N ALA A 280 -1.32 -2.35 -29.56
CA ALA A 280 -1.20 -3.75 -29.15
C ALA A 280 -1.51 -4.71 -30.31
N PRO A 281 -0.91 -5.92 -30.34
CA PRO A 281 -1.24 -6.96 -31.30
C PRO A 281 -2.74 -7.31 -31.31
N PRO A 282 -3.38 -7.63 -32.45
CA PRO A 282 -4.84 -7.85 -32.51
C PRO A 282 -5.39 -8.95 -31.60
N ASP A 283 -4.57 -9.91 -31.20
CA ASP A 283 -4.88 -11.05 -30.34
C ASP A 283 -4.39 -10.89 -28.90
N TRP A 284 -3.99 -9.70 -28.49
CA TRP A 284 -3.41 -9.44 -27.16
C TRP A 284 -4.27 -9.95 -26.00
N GLN A 285 -5.61 -9.91 -26.12
CA GLN A 285 -6.53 -10.34 -25.06
C GLN A 285 -6.39 -11.83 -24.70
N GLN A 286 -5.76 -12.63 -25.56
CA GLN A 286 -5.52 -14.06 -25.31
C GLN A 286 -4.28 -14.31 -24.45
N HIS A 287 -3.39 -13.31 -24.35
CA HIS A 287 -2.04 -13.47 -23.79
C HIS A 287 -1.72 -12.48 -22.67
N PHE A 288 -2.34 -11.30 -22.69
CA PHE A 288 -2.03 -10.19 -21.79
C PHE A 288 -3.28 -9.70 -21.06
N ILE A 289 -3.05 -9.10 -19.90
CA ILE A 289 -4.11 -8.56 -19.03
C ILE A 289 -4.60 -7.19 -19.52
N SER A 290 -3.76 -6.44 -20.23
CA SER A 290 -4.12 -5.16 -20.84
C SER A 290 -3.37 -4.96 -22.16
N ALA A 291 -3.84 -4.03 -22.99
CA ALA A 291 -3.11 -3.63 -24.18
C ALA A 291 -1.74 -3.04 -23.79
N TYR A 292 -1.68 -2.25 -22.73
CA TYR A 292 -0.46 -1.63 -22.25
C TYR A 292 0.58 -2.64 -21.74
N ALA A 293 0.16 -3.77 -21.18
CA ALA A 293 1.06 -4.89 -20.83
C ALA A 293 1.88 -5.41 -22.03
N THR A 294 1.38 -5.24 -23.26
CA THR A 294 2.13 -5.64 -24.47
C THR A 294 3.31 -4.72 -24.78
N SER A 295 3.41 -3.58 -24.12
CA SER A 295 4.39 -2.54 -24.43
C SER A 295 5.81 -2.93 -24.03
N HIS A 296 5.99 -3.61 -22.89
CA HIS A 296 7.28 -4.05 -22.38
C HIS A 296 7.10 -5.14 -21.31
N PRO A 297 8.01 -6.13 -21.19
CA PRO A 297 7.92 -7.18 -20.16
C PRO A 297 7.82 -6.66 -18.72
N TRP A 298 8.49 -5.55 -18.43
CA TRP A 298 8.40 -4.89 -17.11
C TRP A 298 6.99 -4.31 -16.84
N GLU A 299 6.32 -3.80 -17.87
CA GLU A 299 4.94 -3.32 -17.79
C GLU A 299 3.94 -4.48 -17.65
N ASP A 300 4.17 -5.58 -18.37
CA ASP A 300 3.35 -6.78 -18.23
C ASP A 300 3.38 -7.33 -16.80
N TRP A 301 4.56 -7.32 -16.17
CA TRP A 301 4.68 -7.66 -14.75
C TRP A 301 3.88 -6.73 -13.85
N ALA A 302 4.02 -5.42 -14.01
CA ALA A 302 3.35 -4.46 -13.15
C ALA A 302 1.82 -4.49 -13.33
N GLU A 303 1.35 -4.70 -14.56
CA GLU A 303 -0.07 -4.94 -14.87
C GLU A 303 -0.58 -6.25 -14.27
N THR A 304 0.20 -7.31 -14.37
CA THR A 304 -0.12 -8.62 -13.77
C THR A 304 -0.18 -8.53 -12.25
N TRP A 305 0.77 -7.85 -11.63
CA TRP A 305 0.80 -7.59 -10.19
C TRP A 305 -0.44 -6.79 -9.75
N ALA A 306 -0.75 -5.71 -10.46
CA ALA A 306 -1.90 -4.87 -10.13
C ALA A 306 -3.22 -5.63 -10.24
N ASN A 307 -3.37 -6.43 -11.30
CA ASN A 307 -4.54 -7.27 -11.51
C ASN A 307 -4.64 -8.39 -10.45
N TYR A 308 -3.52 -8.98 -10.05
CA TYR A 308 -3.50 -9.97 -8.98
C TYR A 308 -4.01 -9.38 -7.65
N LEU A 309 -3.52 -8.20 -7.26
CA LEU A 309 -4.01 -7.50 -6.06
C LEU A 309 -5.49 -7.14 -6.19
N HIS A 310 -5.96 -6.77 -7.38
CA HIS A 310 -7.38 -6.52 -7.63
C HIS A 310 -8.24 -7.77 -7.44
N ILE A 311 -7.81 -8.92 -7.97
CA ILE A 311 -8.49 -10.21 -7.83
C ILE A 311 -8.55 -10.62 -6.37
N ILE A 312 -7.43 -10.51 -5.63
CA ILE A 312 -7.37 -10.81 -4.20
C ILE A 312 -8.44 -10.02 -3.44
N ASP A 313 -8.45 -8.69 -3.61
CA ASP A 313 -9.36 -7.82 -2.86
C ASP A 313 -10.83 -8.10 -3.25
N THR A 314 -11.08 -8.43 -4.53
CA THR A 314 -12.43 -8.75 -5.03
C THR A 314 -12.93 -10.10 -4.49
N LEU A 315 -12.11 -11.15 -4.55
CA LEU A 315 -12.46 -12.48 -4.04
C LEU A 315 -12.73 -12.44 -2.53
N GLN A 316 -12.02 -11.60 -1.81
CA GLN A 316 -12.20 -11.44 -0.36
C GLN A 316 -13.47 -10.69 -0.02
N THR A 317 -13.78 -9.64 -0.79
CA THR A 317 -15.06 -8.95 -0.71
C THR A 317 -16.19 -9.94 -0.97
N GLY A 318 -16.13 -10.73 -2.06
CA GLY A 318 -17.12 -11.77 -2.36
C GLY A 318 -17.28 -12.79 -1.22
N HIS A 319 -16.19 -13.34 -0.70
CA HIS A 319 -16.23 -14.28 0.43
C HIS A 319 -16.83 -13.68 1.71
N ALA A 320 -16.62 -12.38 1.96
CA ALA A 320 -17.20 -11.69 3.12
C ALA A 320 -18.72 -11.45 2.98
N TYR A 321 -19.24 -11.41 1.75
CA TYR A 321 -20.66 -11.16 1.46
C TYR A 321 -21.48 -12.42 1.08
N GLY A 322 -20.84 -13.56 0.77
CA GLY A 322 -21.52 -14.85 0.53
C GLY A 322 -21.17 -15.50 -0.80
#